data_AF-A0A2T2TNN4-F1
#
_entry.id   AF-A0A2T2TNN4-F1
#
_cell.length_a   1.000
_cell.length_b   1.000
_cell.length_c   1.000
_cell.angle_alpha   90.00
_cell.angle_beta   90.00
_cell.angle_gamma   90.00
#
_symmetry.space_group_name_H-M   'P 1'
#
loop_
_entity.id
_entity.type
_entity.pdbx_description
1 polymer ?
#
loop_
_entity_poly.entity_id
_entity_poly.type
_entity_poly.pdbx_seq_one_letter_code
_entity_poly.pdbx_strand_id
1 'polypeptide(L)' 'MKYAVIMARGIGTRFWPASRKEHPKQFLDVFGDGTLIQNTVAR' A
#
# COMPACT_ATOMS: atom_id res chain seq x y z
N MET A 1 26.52 -4.31 4.37
CA MET A 1 25.32 -3.44 4.43
C MET A 1 24.19 -4.16 3.71
N LYS A 2 22.98 -4.23 4.27
CA LYS A 2 21.83 -4.87 3.63
C LYS A 2 20.80 -3.79 3.31
N TYR A 3 20.23 -3.86 2.11
CA TYR A 3 19.18 -2.97 1.66
C TYR A 3 17.95 -3.79 1.30
N ALA A 4 16.78 -3.25 1.58
CA ALA A 4 15.50 -3.80 1.16
C ALA A 4 14.81 -2.79 0.24
N VAL A 5 14.14 -3.29 -0.79
CA VAL A 5 13.37 -2.49 -1.74
C VAL A 5 11.96 -3.05 -1.77
N ILE A 6 10.97 -2.19 -1.54
CA ILE A 6 9.56 -2.56 -1.61
C ILE A 6 8.98 -2.06 -2.93
N MET A 7 8.50 -2.97 -3.76
CA MET A 7 7.83 -2.61 -5.01
C MET A 7 6.35 -2.30 -4.75
N ALA A 8 5.98 -1.03 -4.87
CA ALA A 8 4.61 -0.55 -4.68
C ALA A 8 3.98 -0.10 -6.01
N ARG A 9 3.72 -1.06 -6.91
CA ARG A 9 3.04 -0.81 -8.19
C ARG A 9 1.59 -1.31 -8.20
N GLY A 10 0.82 -0.75 -9.12
CA GLY A 10 -0.56 -1.13 -9.40
C GLY A 10 -1.56 -0.27 -8.64
N ILE A 11 -2.60 0.17 -9.35
CA ILE A 11 -3.66 1.00 -8.77
C ILE A 11 -4.47 0.24 -7.73
N GLY A 12 -4.72 -1.06 -7.91
CA GLY A 12 -5.58 -1.84 -7.02
C GLY A 12 -7.06 -1.67 -7.34
N THR A 13 -7.46 -1.95 -8.59
CA THR A 13 -8.84 -1.81 -9.09
C THR A 13 -9.90 -2.57 -8.29
N ARG A 14 -9.54 -3.67 -7.62
CA ARG A 14 -10.43 -4.43 -6.72
C ARG A 14 -10.83 -3.67 -5.45
N PHE A 15 -10.07 -2.64 -5.09
CA PHE A 15 -10.37 -1.74 -3.98
C PHE A 15 -11.13 -0.49 -4.43
N TRP A 16 -11.62 -0.43 -5.67
CA TRP A 16 -12.53 0.65 -6.07
C TRP A 16 -13.82 0.56 -5.22
N PRO A 17 -14.34 1.66 -4.63
CA PRO A 17 -13.99 3.05 -4.87
C PRO A 17 -12.87 3.65 -4.01
N ALA A 18 -12.36 2.92 -3.02
CA ALA A 18 -11.33 3.42 -2.12
C ALA A 18 -10.00 3.69 -2.86
N SER A 19 -9.62 2.84 -3.82
CA SER A 19 -8.38 3.03 -4.58
C SER A 19 -8.56 3.74 -5.92
N ARG A 20 -7.72 4.73 -6.18
CA ARG A 20 -7.73 5.62 -7.35
C ARG A 20 -6.31 5.81 -7.90
N LYS A 21 -6.20 6.44 -9.08
CA LYS A 21 -4.88 6.77 -9.67
C LYS A 21 -4.07 7.66 -8.73
N GLU A 22 -4.74 8.63 -8.11
CA GLU A 22 -4.15 9.58 -7.16
C GLU A 22 -3.93 8.96 -5.77
N HIS A 23 -4.66 7.89 -5.43
CA HIS A 23 -4.56 7.20 -4.15
C HIS A 23 -4.58 5.66 -4.32
N PRO A 24 -3.46 5.07 -4.78
CA PRO A 24 -3.36 3.64 -5.06
C PRO A 24 -3.34 2.79 -3.79
N LYS A 25 -3.64 1.48 -3.94
CA LYS A 25 -3.93 0.57 -2.81
C LYS A 25 -2.93 0.59 -1.66
N GLN A 26 -1.64 0.79 -1.95
CA GLN A 26 -0.58 0.75 -0.94
C GLN A 26 -0.73 1.82 0.14
N PHE A 27 -1.48 2.89 -0.13
CA PHE A 27 -1.77 3.96 0.81
C PHE A 27 -3.11 3.80 1.52
N LEU A 28 -3.86 2.74 1.22
CA LEU A 28 -5.09 2.46 1.93
C LEU A 28 -4.78 1.88 3.31
N ASP A 29 -5.52 2.36 4.31
CA ASP A 29 -5.64 1.71 5.60
C ASP A 29 -6.86 0.79 5.55
N VAL A 30 -6.60 -0.51 5.42
CA VAL A 30 -7.64 -1.55 5.27
C VAL A 30 -7.96 -2.21 6.61
N PHE A 31 -7.02 -2.21 7.54
CA PHE A 31 -7.11 -2.96 8.80
C PHE A 31 -7.21 -2.07 10.04
N GLY A 32 -7.08 -0.75 9.89
CA GLY A 32 -7.17 0.24 10.97
C GLY A 32 -5.88 0.39 11.77
N ASP A 33 -4.77 -0.18 11.31
CA ASP A 33 -3.47 -0.20 11.99
C ASP A 33 -2.35 0.45 11.16
N GLY A 34 -2.70 1.13 10.09
CA GLY A 34 -1.76 1.81 9.19
C GLY A 34 -2.00 1.45 7.73
N THR A 35 -1.33 2.18 6.84
CA THR A 35 -1.42 1.90 5.40
C THR A 35 -0.74 0.58 5.06
N LEU A 36 -1.18 -0.09 3.99
CA LEU A 36 -0.57 -1.35 3.54
C LEU A 36 0.95 -1.25 3.34
N ILE A 37 1.47 -0.09 2.90
CA ILE A 37 2.91 0.11 2.73
C ILE A 37 3.63 0.25 4.08
N GLN A 38 3.03 0.93 5.05
CA GLN A 38 3.59 1.03 6.42
C GLN A 38 3.64 -0.35 7.06
N ASN A 39 2.58 -1.15 6.92
CA ASN A 39 2.52 -2.52 7.44
C ASN A 39 3.56 -3.43 6.76
N THR A 40 3.93 -3.16 5.51
CA THR A 40 5.01 -3.89 4.81
C THR A 40 6.40 -3.50 5.32
N VAL A 41 6.60 -2.23 5.67
CA VAL A 41 7.87 -1.73 6.25
C VAL A 41 8.06 -2.22 7.68
N ALA A 42 6.98 -2.34 8.45
CA ALA A 42 7.02 -2.73 9.86
C ALA A 42 7.26 -4.24 10.10
N ARG A 43 7.28 -5.05 9.04
CA ARG A 43 7.35 -6.52 9.10
C ARG A 43 8.74 -7.03 8.78
#